data_AF-A0A556CDA7-F1
#
_entry.id   AF-A0A556CDA7-F1
#
_cell.length_a   1.000
_cell.length_b   1.000
_cell.length_c   1.000
_cell.angle_alpha   90.00
_cell.angle_beta   90.00
_cell.angle_gamma   90.00
#
_symmetry.space_group_name_H-M   'P 1'
#
loop_
_entity.id
_entity.type
_entity.pdbx_description
1 polymer ?
#
loop_
_entity_poly.entity_id
_entity_poly.type
_entity_poly.pdbx_seq_one_letter_code
_entity_poly.pdbx_strand_id
1 'polypeptide(L)'
;MSTYFWRQHTFWDDIEYEVVKNKPKKIVISSAYLSPTGIEYLRELCKEINLKRDDIIVYCSIDFNDTKPADILEVMCSFSKAFLVVDPFLHSKIYEFHCEDNVVFYHGSANLTEGGISRNFECMSKDVLEHSPICDFWEHLSVNCIEVTEEVIALYQSHQKTLPSKIQKNNETLQRDLENIKEKQYKMKTYPDLSGFYFDVDDYITVSKEWYKASNSASIKRRKVIQDKLLALHKEIEPMVKKWDLHPHYHKDYIASGIIPSVFNHWRVGAIWVRYGKHKGELNPYGSVVRKNRRGNKDPIEQFHKHACFQISFVSNGIDLGMFHGTAHDGIDRYHVREKWNEIKDDISGNYNSLVGNKLIWHFYDAKNDTSKYRFEIDKGTPNEFLDFYNKYDEDGLESFCMCHFELDDERIKTRGSILKEAMKLYEVLMPLYKAMTFRIPSSMR
;
A
#
# COMPACT_ATOMS: atom_id res chain seq x y z
N MET A 1 44.18 -11.97 -4.19
CA MET A 1 45.12 -11.47 -5.22
C MET A 1 44.44 -11.70 -6.55
N SER A 2 44.19 -10.65 -7.33
CA SER A 2 43.40 -10.75 -8.55
C SER A 2 44.17 -11.49 -9.65
N THR A 3 43.48 -12.39 -10.36
CA THR A 3 44.02 -13.09 -11.54
C THR A 3 43.42 -12.47 -12.79
N TYR A 4 44.24 -12.17 -13.79
CA TYR A 4 43.79 -11.55 -15.04
C TYR A 4 43.82 -12.55 -16.19
N PHE A 5 42.78 -12.50 -17.01
CA PHE A 5 42.61 -13.29 -18.22
C PHE A 5 42.47 -12.33 -19.40
N TRP A 6 43.27 -12.53 -20.44
CA TRP A 6 43.19 -11.76 -21.68
C TRP A 6 43.10 -12.68 -22.91
N ARG A 7 43.01 -13.99 -22.69
CA ARG A 7 42.79 -14.98 -23.75
C ARG A 7 41.42 -15.62 -23.55
N GLN A 8 40.66 -15.67 -24.63
CA GLN A 8 39.29 -16.16 -24.67
C GLN A 8 39.06 -17.49 -23.94
N HIS A 9 39.77 -18.55 -24.35
CA HIS A 9 39.63 -19.88 -23.74
C HIS A 9 39.98 -19.86 -22.25
N THR A 10 41.00 -19.10 -21.84
CA THR A 10 41.47 -19.13 -20.45
C THR A 10 40.46 -18.64 -19.41
N PHE A 11 39.50 -17.79 -19.79
CA PHE A 11 38.48 -17.31 -18.87
C PHE A 11 37.33 -18.31 -18.69
N TRP A 12 36.74 -18.79 -19.78
CA TRP A 12 35.60 -19.72 -19.71
C TRP A 12 36.02 -21.14 -19.27
N ASP A 13 37.22 -21.58 -19.66
CA ASP A 13 37.80 -22.83 -19.14
C ASP A 13 38.00 -22.73 -17.61
N ASP A 14 38.36 -21.55 -17.09
CA ASP A 14 38.49 -21.32 -15.65
C ASP A 14 37.13 -21.25 -14.94
N ILE A 15 36.10 -20.66 -15.55
CA ILE A 15 34.72 -20.72 -15.03
C ILE A 15 34.25 -22.18 -14.92
N GLU A 16 34.40 -22.98 -15.97
CA GLU A 16 34.01 -24.40 -15.95
C GLU A 16 34.74 -25.14 -14.84
N TYR A 17 36.04 -24.95 -14.75
CA TYR A 17 36.85 -25.54 -13.70
C TYR A 17 36.37 -25.14 -12.30
N GLU A 18 36.15 -23.85 -12.04
CA GLU A 18 35.69 -23.38 -10.73
C GLU A 18 34.28 -23.88 -10.38
N VAL A 19 33.38 -23.94 -11.35
CA VAL A 19 32.01 -24.43 -11.15
C VAL A 19 32.01 -25.92 -10.83
N VAL A 20 32.73 -26.74 -11.62
CA VAL A 20 32.80 -28.20 -11.41
C VAL A 20 33.51 -28.54 -10.11
N LYS A 21 34.60 -27.82 -9.80
CA LYS A 21 35.41 -28.07 -8.61
C LYS A 21 34.72 -27.65 -7.33
N ASN A 22 34.20 -26.43 -7.27
CA ASN A 22 33.69 -25.85 -6.03
C ASN A 22 32.18 -26.00 -5.86
N LYS A 23 31.45 -26.39 -6.92
CA LYS A 23 30.00 -26.66 -6.91
C LYS A 23 29.22 -25.55 -6.23
N PRO A 24 29.20 -24.33 -6.82
CA PRO A 24 28.56 -23.18 -6.21
C PRO A 24 27.11 -23.47 -5.88
N LYS A 25 26.67 -23.00 -4.71
CA LYS A 25 25.31 -23.11 -4.20
C LYS A 25 24.40 -22.03 -4.78
N LYS A 26 24.97 -20.98 -5.38
CA LYS A 26 24.24 -19.89 -6.05
C LYS A 26 25.11 -19.22 -7.11
N ILE A 27 24.49 -18.83 -8.21
CA ILE A 27 25.11 -18.09 -9.31
C ILE A 27 24.35 -16.78 -9.52
N VAL A 28 25.07 -15.66 -9.56
CA VAL A 28 24.51 -14.34 -9.86
C VAL A 28 25.29 -13.73 -11.01
N ILE A 29 24.58 -13.42 -12.10
CA ILE A 29 25.17 -12.89 -13.32
C ILE A 29 24.53 -11.54 -13.64
N SER A 30 25.35 -10.59 -14.05
CA SER A 30 24.89 -9.37 -14.71
C SER A 30 25.61 -9.21 -16.03
N SER A 31 24.86 -9.20 -17.13
CA SER A 31 25.41 -9.04 -18.48
C SER A 31 24.54 -8.08 -19.28
N ALA A 32 25.15 -7.08 -19.90
CA ALA A 32 24.45 -6.19 -20.82
C ALA A 32 23.80 -6.98 -21.96
N TYR A 33 24.60 -7.76 -22.69
CA TYR A 33 24.13 -8.49 -23.87
C TYR A 33 24.07 -9.98 -23.60
N LEU A 34 23.07 -10.64 -24.19
CA LEU A 34 22.89 -12.10 -24.16
C LEU A 34 22.73 -12.62 -25.58
N SER A 35 23.18 -13.85 -25.82
CA SER A 35 22.87 -14.58 -27.06
C SER A 35 22.30 -15.96 -26.76
N PRO A 36 21.63 -16.63 -27.73
CA PRO A 36 21.12 -17.98 -27.53
C PRO A 36 22.23 -18.95 -27.10
N THR A 37 23.40 -18.87 -27.73
CA THR A 37 24.59 -19.65 -27.37
C THR A 37 25.07 -19.39 -25.94
N GLY A 38 25.05 -18.13 -25.49
CA GLY A 38 25.49 -17.79 -24.13
C GLY A 38 24.53 -18.30 -23.06
N ILE A 39 23.23 -18.22 -23.28
CA ILE A 39 22.24 -18.79 -22.36
C ILE A 39 22.26 -20.31 -22.36
N GLU A 40 22.44 -20.95 -23.52
CA GLU A 40 22.60 -22.40 -23.63
C GLU A 40 23.82 -22.89 -22.84
N TYR A 41 24.94 -22.19 -22.98
CA TYR A 41 26.16 -22.46 -22.23
C TYR A 41 25.91 -22.41 -20.71
N LEU A 42 25.29 -21.32 -20.22
CA LEU A 42 24.97 -21.19 -18.80
C LEU A 42 24.02 -22.30 -18.32
N ARG A 43 23.05 -22.71 -19.15
CA ARG A 43 22.11 -23.79 -18.83
C ARG A 43 22.84 -25.11 -18.59
N GLU A 44 23.72 -25.51 -19.51
CA GLU A 44 24.46 -26.76 -19.38
C GLU A 44 25.46 -26.71 -18.20
N LEU A 45 26.12 -25.57 -17.98
CA LEU A 45 26.97 -25.36 -16.81
C LEU A 45 26.21 -25.54 -15.48
N CYS A 46 25.02 -24.95 -15.36
CA CYS A 46 24.20 -25.08 -14.15
C CYS A 46 23.63 -26.50 -13.96
N LYS A 47 23.36 -27.19 -15.07
CA LYS A 47 22.85 -28.56 -15.08
C LYS A 47 23.91 -29.57 -14.64
N GLU A 48 25.18 -29.35 -15.00
CA GLU A 48 26.30 -30.19 -14.58
C GLU A 48 26.45 -30.24 -13.05
N ILE A 49 26.17 -29.13 -12.37
CA ILE A 49 26.20 -29.04 -10.90
C ILE A 49 24.83 -29.22 -10.23
N ASN A 50 23.78 -29.52 -11.00
CA ASN A 50 22.40 -29.71 -10.53
C ASN A 50 21.87 -28.53 -9.67
N LEU A 51 22.17 -27.30 -10.10
CA LEU A 51 21.74 -26.09 -9.41
C LEU A 51 20.25 -25.81 -9.68
N LYS A 52 19.51 -25.40 -8.64
CA LYS A 52 18.07 -25.14 -8.77
C LYS A 52 17.84 -23.78 -9.42
N ARG A 53 16.68 -23.63 -10.07
CA ARG A 53 16.24 -22.39 -10.70
C ARG A 53 16.36 -21.16 -9.80
N ASP A 54 15.95 -21.29 -8.54
CA ASP A 54 15.92 -20.17 -7.60
C ASP A 54 17.31 -19.70 -7.14
N ASP A 55 18.33 -20.52 -7.39
CA ASP A 55 19.72 -20.26 -7.05
C ASP A 55 20.53 -19.71 -8.24
N ILE A 56 19.88 -19.50 -9.39
CA ILE A 56 20.50 -18.93 -10.60
C ILE A 56 19.79 -17.61 -10.90
N ILE A 57 20.49 -16.50 -10.75
CA ILE A 57 19.96 -15.15 -10.92
C ILE A 57 20.68 -14.47 -12.07
N VAL A 58 19.92 -14.00 -13.06
CA VAL A 58 20.47 -13.30 -14.22
C VAL A 58 19.82 -11.92 -14.37
N TYR A 59 20.64 -10.88 -14.28
CA TYR A 59 20.28 -9.50 -14.61
C TYR A 59 20.78 -9.16 -16.02
N CYS A 60 19.91 -8.59 -16.85
CA CYS A 60 20.28 -8.10 -18.17
C CYS A 60 19.63 -6.75 -18.49
N SER A 61 20.19 -6.03 -19.46
CA SER A 61 19.60 -4.78 -19.94
C SER A 61 18.30 -5.07 -20.70
N ILE A 62 17.47 -4.06 -20.96
CA ILE A 62 16.24 -4.23 -21.76
C ILE A 62 16.51 -4.49 -23.25
N ASP A 63 17.69 -4.13 -23.74
CA ASP A 63 18.16 -4.22 -25.13
C ASP A 63 19.26 -5.29 -25.29
N PHE A 64 19.22 -6.32 -24.45
CA PHE A 64 20.24 -7.35 -24.39
C PHE A 64 20.42 -8.16 -25.69
N ASN A 65 19.45 -8.15 -26.60
CA ASN A 65 19.53 -8.82 -27.90
C ASN A 65 18.58 -8.21 -28.95
N ASP A 66 19.10 -7.99 -30.16
CA ASP A 66 18.37 -7.32 -31.24
C ASP A 66 17.57 -8.26 -32.15
N THR A 67 17.79 -9.57 -32.03
CA THR A 67 17.33 -10.56 -33.03
C THR A 67 16.30 -11.52 -32.48
N LYS A 68 16.56 -12.08 -31.28
CA LYS A 68 15.76 -13.13 -30.66
C LYS A 68 15.57 -12.92 -29.15
N PRO A 69 15.17 -11.71 -28.69
CA PRO A 69 15.07 -11.45 -27.26
C PRO A 69 14.03 -12.35 -26.58
N ALA A 70 12.86 -12.61 -27.20
CA ALA A 70 11.84 -13.47 -26.61
C ALA A 70 12.33 -14.91 -26.42
N ASP A 71 12.90 -15.53 -27.46
CA ASP A 71 13.45 -16.90 -27.40
C ASP A 71 14.50 -17.05 -26.28
N ILE A 72 15.35 -16.04 -26.11
CA ILE A 72 16.38 -16.01 -25.07
C ILE A 72 15.73 -15.95 -23.68
N LEU A 73 14.73 -15.09 -23.48
CA LEU A 73 14.01 -14.98 -22.20
C LEU A 73 13.27 -16.27 -21.84
N GLU A 74 12.63 -16.93 -22.80
CA GLU A 74 11.94 -18.21 -22.61
C GLU A 74 12.90 -19.29 -22.11
N VAL A 75 14.03 -19.46 -22.80
CA VAL A 75 15.03 -20.45 -22.39
C VAL A 75 15.61 -20.09 -21.03
N MET A 76 15.99 -18.83 -20.81
CA MET A 76 16.58 -18.37 -19.56
C MET A 76 15.64 -18.59 -18.35
N CYS A 77 14.35 -18.25 -18.49
CA CYS A 77 13.37 -18.39 -17.39
C CYS A 77 13.06 -19.84 -17.03
N SER A 78 13.30 -20.79 -17.95
CA SER A 78 13.08 -22.22 -17.70
C SER A 78 14.01 -22.81 -16.64
N PHE A 79 15.20 -22.21 -16.43
CA PHE A 79 16.20 -22.71 -15.49
C PHE A 79 16.78 -21.64 -14.56
N SER A 80 16.41 -20.37 -14.68
CA SER A 80 16.89 -19.28 -13.82
C SER A 80 15.78 -18.29 -13.45
N LYS A 81 16.04 -17.47 -12.42
CA LYS A 81 15.31 -16.20 -12.21
C LYS A 81 15.97 -15.12 -13.05
N ALA A 82 15.19 -14.54 -13.95
CA ALA A 82 15.66 -13.51 -14.86
C ALA A 82 15.05 -12.15 -14.51
N PHE A 83 15.86 -11.10 -14.63
CA PHE A 83 15.50 -9.74 -14.31
C PHE A 83 15.98 -8.78 -15.41
N LEU A 84 15.09 -7.90 -15.86
CA LEU A 84 15.42 -6.81 -16.76
C LEU A 84 15.67 -5.54 -15.96
N VAL A 85 16.85 -4.94 -16.11
CA VAL A 85 17.20 -3.67 -15.45
C VAL A 85 16.75 -2.52 -16.34
N VAL A 86 15.80 -1.72 -15.86
CA VAL A 86 15.10 -0.71 -16.66
C VAL A 86 15.80 0.64 -16.62
N ASP A 87 16.36 1.02 -15.46
CA ASP A 87 17.01 2.31 -15.24
C ASP A 87 17.96 2.21 -14.03
N PRO A 88 19.25 2.59 -14.12
CA PRO A 88 19.97 3.03 -15.32
C PRO A 88 20.28 1.88 -16.31
N PHE A 89 20.74 2.24 -17.51
CA PHE A 89 21.22 1.28 -18.50
C PHE A 89 22.30 0.35 -17.92
N LEU A 90 22.05 -0.96 -17.97
CA LEU A 90 22.95 -1.96 -17.43
C LEU A 90 24.04 -2.32 -18.45
N HIS A 91 25.27 -1.86 -18.20
CA HIS A 91 26.43 -2.21 -19.04
C HIS A 91 27.47 -3.11 -18.37
N SER A 92 27.15 -3.72 -17.23
CA SER A 92 28.03 -4.64 -16.51
C SER A 92 28.23 -5.97 -17.25
N LYS A 93 29.35 -6.63 -16.93
CA LYS A 93 29.65 -8.04 -17.23
C LYS A 93 30.30 -8.65 -16.00
N ILE A 94 29.49 -9.25 -15.16
CA ILE A 94 29.85 -9.71 -13.82
C ILE A 94 29.28 -11.11 -13.63
N TYR A 95 30.10 -12.01 -13.06
CA TYR A 95 29.74 -13.39 -12.77
C TYR A 95 30.18 -13.71 -11.34
N GLU A 96 29.22 -14.00 -10.45
CA GLU A 96 29.47 -14.41 -9.07
C GLU A 96 29.03 -15.85 -8.84
N PHE A 97 29.94 -16.65 -8.29
CA PHE A 97 29.72 -18.03 -7.90
C PHE A 97 29.89 -18.14 -6.39
N HIS A 98 28.77 -18.32 -5.69
CA HIS A 98 28.73 -18.43 -4.23
C HIS A 98 28.95 -19.88 -3.84
N CYS A 99 30.16 -20.19 -3.39
CA CYS A 99 30.56 -21.53 -2.95
C CYS A 99 30.28 -21.68 -1.44
N GLU A 100 30.74 -22.79 -0.86
CA GLU A 100 30.50 -23.06 0.58
C GLU A 100 31.17 -22.03 1.50
N ASP A 101 32.44 -21.72 1.24
CA ASP A 101 33.25 -20.87 2.14
C ASP A 101 33.71 -19.55 1.49
N ASN A 102 33.40 -19.33 0.21
CA ASN A 102 33.86 -18.17 -0.54
C ASN A 102 32.93 -17.79 -1.70
N VAL A 103 33.19 -16.62 -2.27
CA VAL A 103 32.63 -16.12 -3.52
C VAL A 103 33.74 -16.02 -4.54
N VAL A 104 33.58 -16.70 -5.67
CA VAL A 104 34.42 -16.50 -6.85
C VAL A 104 33.75 -15.44 -7.72
N PHE A 105 34.47 -14.35 -7.95
CA PHE A 105 33.96 -13.14 -8.60
C PHE A 105 34.74 -12.88 -9.88
N TYR A 106 34.04 -12.79 -11.01
CA TYR A 106 34.62 -12.37 -12.28
C TYR A 106 33.97 -11.09 -12.78
N HIS A 107 34.79 -10.19 -13.33
CA HIS A 107 34.30 -8.99 -13.99
C HIS A 107 35.24 -8.55 -15.12
N GLY A 108 34.71 -7.86 -16.12
CA GLY A 108 35.51 -7.38 -17.24
C GLY A 108 34.67 -7.05 -18.47
N SER A 109 35.15 -7.42 -19.66
CA SER A 109 34.54 -7.07 -20.94
C SER A 109 33.59 -8.13 -21.53
N ALA A 110 33.69 -9.40 -21.11
CA ALA A 110 32.99 -10.51 -21.73
C ALA A 110 31.49 -10.58 -21.36
N ASN A 111 30.61 -10.29 -22.31
CA ASN A 111 29.17 -10.56 -22.16
C ASN A 111 28.87 -12.06 -22.33
N LEU A 112 27.73 -12.51 -21.81
CA LEU A 112 27.23 -13.88 -21.97
C LEU A 112 26.65 -14.09 -23.38
N THR A 113 27.53 -14.06 -24.37
CA THR A 113 27.24 -14.12 -25.81
C THR A 113 28.22 -15.07 -26.49
N GLU A 114 27.91 -15.53 -27.70
CA GLU A 114 28.88 -16.29 -28.52
C GLU A 114 30.19 -15.51 -28.73
N GLY A 115 30.10 -14.19 -28.91
CA GLY A 115 31.26 -13.31 -29.01
C GLY A 115 32.14 -13.37 -27.77
N GLY A 116 31.54 -13.11 -26.60
CA GLY A 116 32.26 -13.13 -25.32
C GLY A 116 32.79 -14.51 -24.94
N ILE A 117 32.12 -15.58 -25.37
CA ILE A 117 32.52 -16.97 -25.10
C ILE A 117 33.66 -17.43 -26.00
N SER A 118 33.51 -17.34 -27.32
CA SER A 118 34.40 -18.06 -28.24
C SER A 118 34.86 -17.28 -29.50
N ARG A 119 34.54 -15.99 -29.66
CA ARG A 119 35.06 -15.18 -30.80
C ARG A 119 35.92 -13.96 -30.45
N ASN A 120 35.56 -13.21 -29.41
CA ASN A 120 36.19 -11.94 -29.08
C ASN A 120 37.45 -12.08 -28.22
N PHE A 121 38.37 -11.13 -28.34
CA PHE A 121 39.44 -10.94 -27.37
C PHE A 121 38.89 -10.17 -26.16
N GLU A 122 38.74 -10.85 -25.03
CA GLU A 122 38.14 -10.31 -23.81
C GLU A 122 39.18 -10.16 -22.69
N CYS A 123 38.99 -9.17 -21.82
CA CYS A 123 39.80 -8.93 -20.63
C CYS A 123 38.92 -9.11 -19.38
N MET A 124 39.26 -10.08 -18.55
CA MET A 124 38.53 -10.42 -17.32
C MET A 124 39.50 -10.46 -16.13
N SER A 125 39.01 -10.11 -14.96
CA SER A 125 39.67 -10.35 -13.68
C SER A 125 38.85 -11.32 -12.83
N LYS A 126 39.55 -12.09 -12.00
CA LYS A 126 39.00 -12.99 -10.99
C LYS A 126 39.50 -12.63 -9.62
N ASP A 127 38.59 -12.62 -8.66
CA ASP A 127 38.88 -12.56 -7.25
C ASP A 127 38.17 -13.71 -6.52
N VAL A 128 38.80 -14.21 -5.46
CA VAL A 128 38.21 -15.19 -4.53
C VAL A 128 38.18 -14.52 -3.17
N LEU A 129 36.97 -14.32 -2.64
CA LEU A 129 36.70 -13.48 -1.48
C LEU A 129 35.79 -14.21 -0.50
N GLU A 130 35.80 -13.86 0.79
CA GLU A 130 34.88 -14.44 1.77
C GLU A 130 33.42 -14.03 1.51
N HIS A 131 33.22 -12.81 0.98
CA HIS A 131 31.91 -12.22 0.71
C HIS A 131 31.92 -11.47 -0.64
N SER A 132 30.74 -11.24 -1.21
CA SER A 132 30.60 -10.45 -2.44
C SER A 132 31.12 -9.01 -2.20
N PRO A 133 32.00 -8.49 -3.07
CA PRO A 133 32.55 -7.14 -2.94
C PRO A 133 31.56 -6.05 -3.39
N ILE A 134 30.40 -6.44 -3.94
CA ILE A 134 29.46 -5.54 -4.62
C ILE A 134 28.01 -5.78 -4.18
N CYS A 135 27.78 -6.15 -2.92
CA CYS A 135 26.43 -6.33 -2.36
C CYS A 135 25.50 -5.14 -2.64
N ASP A 136 25.99 -3.92 -2.48
CA ASP A 136 25.22 -2.69 -2.73
C ASP A 136 24.79 -2.57 -4.21
N PHE A 137 25.61 -3.08 -5.14
CA PHE A 137 25.26 -3.12 -6.55
C PHE A 137 24.12 -4.10 -6.80
N TRP A 138 24.15 -5.29 -6.18
CA TRP A 138 23.06 -6.27 -6.28
C TRP A 138 21.76 -5.76 -5.68
N GLU A 139 21.83 -5.09 -4.53
CA GLU A 139 20.67 -4.43 -3.92
C GLU A 139 20.11 -3.37 -4.87
N HIS A 140 20.98 -2.51 -5.43
CA HIS A 140 20.57 -1.50 -6.40
C HIS A 140 19.87 -2.10 -7.63
N LEU A 141 20.42 -3.18 -8.21
CA LEU A 141 19.76 -3.86 -9.34
C LEU A 141 18.41 -4.45 -8.95
N SER A 142 18.30 -5.06 -7.76
CA SER A 142 17.06 -5.70 -7.29
C SER A 142 15.88 -4.73 -7.11
N VAL A 143 16.16 -3.46 -6.82
CA VAL A 143 15.15 -2.40 -6.69
C VAL A 143 14.80 -1.79 -8.06
N ASN A 144 15.72 -1.86 -9.03
CA ASN A 144 15.59 -1.19 -10.32
C ASN A 144 15.21 -2.11 -11.48
N CYS A 145 14.97 -3.39 -11.20
CA CYS A 145 14.61 -4.38 -12.20
C CYS A 145 13.11 -4.69 -12.27
N ILE A 146 12.74 -5.42 -13.32
CA ILE A 146 11.47 -6.13 -13.51
C ILE A 146 11.76 -7.62 -13.52
N GLU A 147 10.99 -8.44 -12.82
CA GLU A 147 11.05 -9.89 -12.97
C GLU A 147 10.48 -10.31 -14.33
N VAL A 148 11.23 -11.13 -15.07
CA VAL A 148 10.75 -11.64 -16.36
C VAL A 148 9.65 -12.66 -16.12
N THR A 149 8.44 -12.31 -16.54
CA THR A 149 7.22 -13.13 -16.46
C THR A 149 6.73 -13.48 -17.86
N GLU A 150 5.70 -14.33 -17.97
CA GLU A 150 5.03 -14.61 -19.25
C GLU A 150 4.52 -13.34 -19.95
N GLU A 151 4.07 -12.34 -19.17
CA GLU A 151 3.65 -11.03 -19.68
C GLU A 151 4.81 -10.27 -20.35
N VAL A 152 6.00 -10.29 -19.74
CA VAL A 152 7.22 -9.69 -20.31
C VAL A 152 7.64 -10.43 -21.57
N ILE A 153 7.64 -11.77 -21.55
CA ILE A 153 8.00 -12.58 -22.74
C ILE A 153 7.04 -12.28 -23.90
N ALA A 154 5.73 -12.25 -23.65
CA ALA A 154 4.72 -11.93 -24.67
C ALA A 154 4.90 -10.51 -25.23
N LEU A 155 5.28 -9.54 -24.39
CA LEU A 155 5.63 -8.19 -24.83
C LEU A 155 6.79 -8.24 -25.84
N TYR A 156 7.91 -8.89 -25.52
CA TYR A 156 9.03 -9.03 -26.45
C TYR A 156 8.66 -9.79 -27.74
N GLN A 157 7.84 -10.84 -27.66
CA GLN A 157 7.35 -11.55 -28.86
C GLN A 157 6.55 -10.63 -29.80
N SER A 158 5.73 -9.75 -29.24
CA SER A 158 4.91 -8.81 -30.01
C SER A 158 5.77 -7.73 -30.70
N HIS A 159 6.80 -7.23 -30.01
CA HIS A 159 7.75 -6.26 -30.55
C HIS A 159 8.70 -6.89 -31.58
N GLN A 160 9.12 -8.15 -31.40
CA GLN A 160 9.98 -8.85 -32.33
C GLN A 160 9.32 -9.07 -33.71
N LYS A 161 8.00 -9.26 -33.75
CA LYS A 161 7.22 -9.43 -34.99
C LYS A 161 7.07 -8.13 -35.81
N THR A 162 7.30 -6.96 -35.22
CA THR A 162 6.97 -5.65 -35.81
C THR A 162 8.18 -4.81 -36.22
N LEU A 163 9.42 -5.28 -35.99
CA LEU A 163 10.64 -4.48 -36.21
C LEU A 163 11.34 -4.79 -37.55
N PRO A 164 11.57 -3.80 -38.43
CA PRO A 164 12.53 -3.91 -39.52
C PRO A 164 13.97 -3.84 -39.01
N SER A 165 14.84 -4.65 -39.61
CA SER A 165 16.21 -5.00 -39.21
C SER A 165 17.28 -3.89 -39.10
N LYS A 166 16.94 -2.59 -39.07
CA LYS A 166 17.92 -1.51 -38.87
C LYS A 166 17.20 -0.20 -38.59
N ILE A 167 17.29 0.26 -37.34
CA ILE A 167 17.20 1.63 -36.77
C ILE A 167 16.67 1.44 -35.35
N GLN A 168 17.56 0.99 -34.46
CA GLN A 168 17.35 1.04 -33.03
C GLN A 168 17.67 2.47 -32.56
N LYS A 169 16.63 3.29 -32.49
CA LYS A 169 16.58 4.37 -31.52
C LYS A 169 15.55 3.92 -30.49
N ASN A 170 15.94 3.98 -29.22
CA ASN A 170 15.12 3.77 -28.02
C ASN A 170 13.66 3.49 -28.34
N ASN A 171 13.23 2.24 -28.24
CA ASN A 171 11.83 1.91 -28.44
C ASN A 171 11.08 2.43 -27.20
N GLU A 172 10.80 3.74 -27.18
CA GLU A 172 10.10 4.45 -26.10
C GLU A 172 8.79 3.74 -25.72
N THR A 173 8.19 3.01 -26.68
CA THR A 173 7.02 2.17 -26.44
C THR A 173 7.37 0.94 -25.58
N LEU A 174 8.40 0.17 -25.94
CA LEU A 174 8.84 -0.98 -25.13
C LEU A 174 9.26 -0.53 -23.72
N GLN A 175 10.01 0.56 -23.61
CA GLN A 175 10.43 1.09 -22.32
C GLN A 175 9.23 1.50 -21.46
N ARG A 176 8.26 2.23 -22.03
CA ARG A 176 7.03 2.61 -21.33
C ARG A 176 6.21 1.40 -20.91
N ASP A 177 6.08 0.40 -21.77
CA ASP A 177 5.30 -0.81 -21.47
C ASP A 177 5.99 -1.65 -20.37
N LEU A 178 7.33 -1.72 -20.38
CA LEU A 178 8.11 -2.29 -19.28
C LEU A 178 7.95 -1.48 -17.98
N GLU A 179 7.99 -0.14 -18.02
CA GLU A 179 7.74 0.71 -16.85
C GLU A 179 6.35 0.46 -16.24
N ASN A 180 5.31 0.28 -17.08
CA ASN A 180 3.98 -0.09 -16.62
C ASN A 180 3.97 -1.46 -15.93
N ILE A 181 4.69 -2.45 -16.48
CA ILE A 181 4.84 -3.78 -15.85
C ILE A 181 5.60 -3.65 -14.51
N LYS A 182 6.67 -2.84 -14.45
CA LYS A 182 7.42 -2.55 -13.21
C LYS A 182 6.51 -1.98 -12.13
N GLU A 183 5.69 -1.00 -12.48
CA GLU A 183 4.73 -0.40 -11.55
C GLU A 183 3.71 -1.44 -11.06
N LYS A 184 3.20 -2.28 -11.96
CA LYS A 184 2.27 -3.37 -11.62
C LYS A 184 2.90 -4.40 -10.68
N GLN A 185 4.12 -4.86 -10.97
CA GLN A 185 4.84 -5.79 -10.10
C GLN A 185 5.14 -5.17 -8.72
N TYR A 186 5.53 -3.89 -8.68
CA TYR A 186 5.72 -3.17 -7.43
C TYR A 186 4.43 -3.07 -6.62
N LYS A 187 3.30 -2.77 -7.29
CA LYS A 187 1.97 -2.78 -6.67
C LYS A 187 1.61 -4.16 -6.11
N MET A 188 1.81 -5.25 -6.86
CA MET A 188 1.54 -6.62 -6.38
C MET A 188 2.40 -7.02 -5.17
N LYS A 189 3.63 -6.50 -5.06
CA LYS A 189 4.49 -6.73 -3.90
C LYS A 189 4.02 -5.97 -2.66
N THR A 190 3.33 -4.84 -2.85
CA THR A 190 2.97 -3.89 -1.78
C THR A 190 1.51 -3.99 -1.35
N TYR A 191 0.62 -4.38 -2.27
CA TYR A 191 -0.83 -4.49 -2.08
C TYR A 191 -1.30 -5.86 -2.60
N PRO A 192 -2.24 -6.54 -1.93
CA PRO A 192 -2.83 -7.78 -2.40
C PRO A 192 -3.71 -7.55 -3.63
N ASP A 193 -4.11 -8.65 -4.26
CA ASP A 193 -5.03 -8.62 -5.39
C ASP A 193 -6.44 -8.24 -4.92
N LEU A 194 -6.88 -7.05 -5.31
CA LEU A 194 -8.21 -6.51 -5.02
C LEU A 194 -9.16 -6.66 -6.21
N SER A 195 -8.91 -7.62 -7.10
CA SER A 195 -9.80 -7.92 -8.23
C SER A 195 -11.22 -8.22 -7.75
N GLY A 196 -12.18 -7.43 -8.24
CA GLY A 196 -13.59 -7.54 -7.88
C GLY A 196 -13.98 -6.86 -6.57
N PHE A 197 -13.04 -6.19 -5.88
CA PHE A 197 -13.37 -5.31 -4.75
C PHE A 197 -13.99 -3.99 -5.23
N TYR A 198 -14.82 -3.39 -4.38
CA TYR A 198 -15.51 -2.14 -4.67
C TYR A 198 -14.56 -0.95 -4.75
N PHE A 199 -13.53 -0.96 -3.91
CA PHE A 199 -12.37 -0.08 -3.98
C PHE A 199 -11.17 -0.85 -4.52
N ASP A 200 -10.41 -0.23 -5.40
CA ASP A 200 -9.24 -0.85 -6.04
C ASP A 200 -7.93 -0.37 -5.41
N VAL A 201 -6.81 -0.99 -5.81
CA VAL A 201 -5.47 -0.66 -5.30
C VAL A 201 -5.13 0.82 -5.49
N ASP A 202 -5.54 1.42 -6.61
CA ASP A 202 -5.22 2.82 -6.89
C ASP A 202 -6.01 3.77 -5.97
N ASP A 203 -7.23 3.40 -5.57
CA ASP A 203 -7.99 4.13 -4.55
C ASP A 203 -7.21 4.17 -3.22
N TYR A 204 -6.69 3.03 -2.75
CA TYR A 204 -5.94 2.93 -1.50
C TYR A 204 -4.61 3.71 -1.54
N ILE A 205 -3.87 3.60 -2.65
CA ILE A 205 -2.63 4.38 -2.87
C ILE A 205 -2.92 5.88 -2.79
N THR A 206 -4.05 6.35 -3.33
CA THR A 206 -4.38 7.77 -3.43
C THR A 206 -4.49 8.49 -2.07
N VAL A 207 -4.77 7.76 -1.00
CA VAL A 207 -4.88 8.28 0.37
C VAL A 207 -3.74 7.81 1.30
N SER A 208 -2.74 7.11 0.76
CA SER A 208 -1.53 6.67 1.47
C SER A 208 -0.66 7.84 1.96
N LYS A 209 0.28 7.58 2.88
CA LYS A 209 1.19 8.62 3.43
C LYS A 209 2.08 9.25 2.36
N GLU A 210 2.37 8.52 1.30
CA GLU A 210 3.14 8.96 0.15
C GLU A 210 2.35 9.99 -0.68
N TRP A 211 1.01 9.88 -0.69
CA TRP A 211 0.14 10.65 -1.58
C TRP A 211 -0.80 11.64 -0.89
N TYR A 212 -1.10 11.48 0.38
CA TYR A 212 -2.13 12.25 1.11
C TYR A 212 -1.92 13.77 1.13
N LYS A 213 -0.70 14.26 0.88
CA LYS A 213 -0.33 15.68 0.82
C LYS A 213 -0.37 16.23 -0.62
N ALA A 214 -0.51 15.36 -1.63
CA ALA A 214 -0.59 15.78 -3.02
C ALA A 214 -1.84 16.65 -3.26
N SER A 215 -1.65 17.76 -3.98
CA SER A 215 -2.69 18.75 -4.30
C SER A 215 -2.84 19.00 -5.81
N ASN A 216 -2.17 18.20 -6.64
CA ASN A 216 -2.24 18.32 -8.10
C ASN A 216 -3.58 17.79 -8.65
N SER A 217 -3.91 18.17 -9.88
CA SER A 217 -5.19 17.82 -10.53
C SER A 217 -5.41 16.30 -10.65
N ALA A 218 -4.35 15.50 -10.84
CA ALA A 218 -4.45 14.05 -10.91
C ALA A 218 -4.87 13.44 -9.56
N SER A 219 -4.23 13.85 -8.47
CA SER A 219 -4.58 13.40 -7.11
C SER A 219 -6.01 13.78 -6.72
N ILE A 220 -6.45 14.99 -7.09
CA ILE A 220 -7.83 15.45 -6.83
C ILE A 220 -8.84 14.62 -7.63
N LYS A 221 -8.57 14.35 -8.92
CA LYS A 221 -9.43 13.49 -9.75
C LYS A 221 -9.55 12.07 -9.19
N ARG A 222 -8.46 11.49 -8.70
CA ARG A 222 -8.48 10.16 -8.06
C ARG A 222 -9.28 10.16 -6.76
N ARG A 223 -9.06 11.13 -5.87
CA ARG A 223 -9.87 11.26 -4.64
C ARG A 223 -11.34 11.52 -4.92
N LYS A 224 -11.66 12.16 -6.04
CA LYS A 224 -13.05 12.35 -6.49
C LYS A 224 -13.73 11.01 -6.82
N VAL A 225 -13.01 10.04 -7.41
CA VAL A 225 -13.53 8.68 -7.63
C VAL A 225 -13.91 8.03 -6.30
N ILE A 226 -13.03 8.09 -5.30
CA ILE A 226 -13.30 7.57 -3.95
C ILE A 226 -14.52 8.26 -3.33
N GLN A 227 -14.57 9.59 -3.42
CA GLN A 227 -15.70 10.38 -2.90
C GLN A 227 -17.03 9.98 -3.59
N ASP A 228 -17.02 9.77 -4.90
CA ASP A 228 -18.22 9.37 -5.65
C ASP A 228 -18.68 7.95 -5.29
N LYS A 229 -17.74 7.01 -5.04
CA LYS A 229 -18.05 5.68 -4.49
C LYS A 229 -18.69 5.77 -3.10
N LEU A 230 -18.15 6.60 -2.20
CA LEU A 230 -18.75 6.83 -0.87
C LEU A 230 -20.12 7.51 -0.95
N LEU A 231 -20.32 8.45 -1.87
CA LEU A 231 -21.63 9.06 -2.11
C LEU A 231 -22.64 8.07 -2.69
N ALA A 232 -22.19 7.06 -3.45
CA ALA A 232 -23.06 5.97 -3.89
C ALA A 232 -23.49 5.07 -2.72
N LEU A 233 -22.59 4.73 -1.80
CA LEU A 233 -22.93 4.04 -0.54
C LEU A 233 -23.94 4.87 0.28
N HIS A 234 -23.75 6.19 0.35
CA HIS A 234 -24.62 7.10 1.08
C HIS A 234 -26.08 7.04 0.62
N LYS A 235 -26.32 6.99 -0.69
CA LYS A 235 -27.69 6.91 -1.24
C LYS A 235 -28.47 5.69 -0.73
N GLU A 236 -27.77 4.61 -0.38
CA GLU A 236 -28.39 3.38 0.14
C GLU A 236 -28.50 3.39 1.67
N ILE A 237 -27.49 3.92 2.38
CA ILE A 237 -27.50 3.96 3.85
C ILE A 237 -28.47 5.01 4.42
N GLU A 238 -28.57 6.18 3.81
CA GLU A 238 -29.37 7.29 4.34
C GLU A 238 -30.80 6.88 4.72
N PRO A 239 -31.60 6.21 3.86
CA PRO A 239 -32.93 5.75 4.26
C PRO A 239 -32.91 4.71 5.38
N MET A 240 -31.86 3.90 5.49
CA MET A 240 -31.75 2.83 6.48
C MET A 240 -31.49 3.37 7.89
N VAL A 241 -30.69 4.43 8.02
CA VAL A 241 -30.32 5.02 9.32
C VAL A 241 -31.37 5.95 9.90
N LYS A 242 -32.36 6.39 9.09
CA LYS A 242 -33.48 7.23 9.55
C LYS A 242 -34.30 6.61 10.67
N LYS A 243 -34.36 5.27 10.76
CA LYS A 243 -35.00 4.56 11.88
C LYS A 243 -34.41 4.90 13.26
N TRP A 244 -33.17 5.40 13.28
CA TRP A 244 -32.48 5.85 14.48
C TRP A 244 -32.41 7.37 14.62
N ASP A 245 -33.17 8.10 13.80
CA ASP A 245 -33.13 9.56 13.75
C ASP A 245 -31.71 10.10 13.52
N LEU A 246 -30.97 9.41 12.64
CA LEU A 246 -29.67 9.82 12.15
C LEU A 246 -29.79 10.42 10.76
N HIS A 247 -29.06 11.51 10.54
CA HIS A 247 -29.16 12.37 9.37
C HIS A 247 -27.77 12.61 8.77
N PRO A 248 -27.64 12.66 7.44
CA PRO A 248 -26.40 13.12 6.83
C PRO A 248 -26.16 14.60 7.16
N HIS A 249 -24.99 15.11 6.75
CA HIS A 249 -24.78 16.55 6.78
C HIS A 249 -25.89 17.27 6.01
N TYR A 250 -26.48 18.31 6.61
CA TYR A 250 -27.66 18.97 6.06
C TYR A 250 -27.37 19.80 4.79
N HIS A 251 -26.11 20.18 4.59
CA HIS A 251 -25.63 20.80 3.37
C HIS A 251 -24.97 19.73 2.48
N LYS A 252 -25.50 19.58 1.26
CA LYS A 252 -25.17 18.50 0.32
C LYS A 252 -23.68 18.36 0.00
N ASP A 253 -22.95 19.48 -0.06
CA ASP A 253 -21.53 19.50 -0.43
C ASP A 253 -20.62 18.95 0.68
N TYR A 254 -21.15 18.72 1.89
CA TYR A 254 -20.41 18.19 3.04
C TYR A 254 -20.94 16.83 3.51
N ILE A 255 -21.76 16.15 2.70
CA ILE A 255 -22.18 14.76 2.97
C ILE A 255 -20.96 13.84 3.02
N ALA A 256 -20.05 14.02 2.08
CA ALA A 256 -18.73 13.41 2.08
C ALA A 256 -17.66 14.42 2.49
N SER A 257 -16.58 13.97 3.11
CA SER A 257 -15.47 14.84 3.50
C SER A 257 -14.71 15.42 2.29
N GLY A 258 -13.95 16.48 2.56
CA GLY A 258 -13.18 17.19 1.55
C GLY A 258 -12.01 16.37 1.00
N ILE A 259 -11.79 16.50 -0.32
CA ILE A 259 -10.75 15.76 -1.07
C ILE A 259 -9.48 16.56 -1.35
N ILE A 260 -9.40 17.79 -0.84
CA ILE A 260 -8.30 18.72 -1.07
C ILE A 260 -7.56 18.95 0.26
N PRO A 261 -6.22 18.78 0.30
CA PRO A 261 -5.41 19.17 1.44
C PRO A 261 -5.60 20.66 1.74
N SER A 262 -5.87 20.98 3.00
CA SER A 262 -6.14 22.34 3.47
C SER A 262 -5.73 22.50 4.93
N VAL A 263 -5.75 23.72 5.44
CA VAL A 263 -5.48 23.98 6.87
C VAL A 263 -6.40 23.19 7.81
N PHE A 264 -7.64 22.91 7.39
CA PHE A 264 -8.64 22.22 8.22
C PHE A 264 -8.39 20.72 8.38
N ASN A 265 -7.66 20.09 7.46
CA ASN A 265 -7.29 18.67 7.53
C ASN A 265 -5.77 18.49 7.71
N HIS A 266 -5.09 19.50 8.27
CA HIS A 266 -3.64 19.49 8.49
C HIS A 266 -2.82 19.24 7.21
N TRP A 267 -3.32 19.78 6.09
CA TRP A 267 -2.72 19.65 4.76
C TRP A 267 -2.56 18.19 4.32
N ARG A 268 -3.47 17.29 4.73
CA ARG A 268 -3.47 15.89 4.31
C ARG A 268 -4.88 15.34 4.12
N VAL A 269 -5.02 14.41 3.18
CA VAL A 269 -6.24 13.63 2.95
C VAL A 269 -5.88 12.14 3.07
N GLY A 270 -5.69 11.70 4.32
CA GLY A 270 -5.41 10.29 4.66
C GLY A 270 -6.66 9.43 4.80
N ALA A 271 -7.83 10.05 4.83
CA ALA A 271 -9.11 9.38 4.88
C ALA A 271 -10.19 10.21 4.17
N ILE A 272 -11.19 9.53 3.59
CA ILE A 272 -12.40 10.15 3.04
C ILE A 272 -13.60 9.43 3.64
N TRP A 273 -14.62 10.15 4.07
CA TRP A 273 -15.73 9.55 4.82
C TRP A 273 -17.09 10.17 4.51
N VAL A 274 -18.14 9.42 4.85
CA VAL A 274 -19.52 9.89 4.95
C VAL A 274 -20.02 9.69 6.37
N ARG A 275 -20.82 10.65 6.89
CA ARG A 275 -21.24 10.68 8.30
C ARG A 275 -22.75 10.82 8.46
N TYR A 276 -23.28 10.23 9.54
CA TYR A 276 -24.69 10.25 9.93
C TYR A 276 -24.80 10.57 11.42
N GLY A 277 -25.40 11.72 11.73
CA GLY A 277 -25.47 12.25 13.09
C GLY A 277 -26.81 12.92 13.36
N LYS A 278 -26.78 13.97 14.16
CA LYS A 278 -27.99 14.65 14.61
C LYS A 278 -28.67 15.46 13.50
N HIS A 279 -29.96 15.72 13.66
CA HIS A 279 -30.71 16.58 12.75
C HIS A 279 -30.22 18.03 12.84
N LYS A 280 -30.34 18.83 11.77
CA LYS A 280 -29.89 20.24 11.74
C LYS A 280 -30.43 21.08 12.90
N GLY A 281 -31.66 20.80 13.37
CA GLY A 281 -32.29 21.49 14.49
C GLY A 281 -31.62 21.22 15.85
N GLU A 282 -30.81 20.17 15.94
CA GLU A 282 -30.04 19.83 17.14
C GLU A 282 -28.60 20.34 17.10
N LEU A 283 -28.10 20.79 15.94
CA LEU A 283 -26.71 21.23 15.78
C LEU A 283 -26.48 22.63 16.34
N ASN A 284 -27.54 23.39 16.57
CA ASN A 284 -27.49 24.67 17.24
C ASN A 284 -28.57 24.73 18.32
N PRO A 285 -28.44 23.95 19.41
CA PRO A 285 -29.47 23.87 20.44
C PRO A 285 -29.83 25.23 21.05
N TYR A 286 -28.88 26.18 21.09
CA TYR A 286 -28.94 27.30 22.01
C TYR A 286 -28.22 28.56 21.49
N GLY A 287 -28.92 29.37 20.70
CA GLY A 287 -28.55 30.78 20.50
C GLY A 287 -28.62 31.64 21.77
N SER A 288 -29.15 31.12 22.88
CA SER A 288 -29.42 31.86 24.13
C SER A 288 -29.02 31.19 25.45
N VAL A 289 -28.76 29.87 25.51
CA VAL A 289 -28.60 29.14 26.80
C VAL A 289 -27.15 28.74 27.11
N VAL A 290 -26.26 28.69 26.12
CA VAL A 290 -24.83 28.46 26.37
C VAL A 290 -24.13 29.82 26.51
N ARG A 291 -23.71 30.10 27.75
CA ARG A 291 -23.11 31.36 28.25
C ARG A 291 -22.20 32.08 27.24
N LYS A 292 -22.26 33.42 27.30
CA LYS A 292 -21.45 34.48 26.65
C LYS A 292 -19.91 34.26 26.51
N ASN A 293 -19.36 33.16 27.02
CA ASN A 293 -17.92 32.89 27.05
C ASN A 293 -17.47 31.67 26.21
N ARG A 294 -18.37 30.96 25.51
CA ARG A 294 -17.95 29.92 24.57
C ARG A 294 -17.72 30.52 23.19
N ARG A 295 -16.49 30.44 22.69
CA ARG A 295 -16.10 30.81 21.31
C ARG A 295 -16.63 29.75 20.33
N GLY A 296 -17.95 29.55 20.28
CA GLY A 296 -18.59 28.70 19.28
C GLY A 296 -18.84 29.51 18.02
N ASN A 297 -18.29 29.07 16.89
CA ASN A 297 -18.63 29.66 15.60
C ASN A 297 -20.14 29.47 15.38
N LYS A 298 -20.86 30.55 15.06
CA LYS A 298 -22.34 30.53 14.99
C LYS A 298 -22.87 29.77 13.78
N ASP A 299 -22.00 29.35 12.87
CA ASP A 299 -22.38 28.67 11.64
C ASP A 299 -22.72 27.20 11.92
N PRO A 300 -23.98 26.76 11.74
CA PRO A 300 -24.36 25.37 11.90
C PRO A 300 -23.56 24.43 10.95
N ILE A 301 -22.93 24.95 9.88
CA ILE A 301 -22.19 24.15 8.88
C ILE A 301 -20.97 23.55 9.58
N GLU A 302 -20.34 24.33 10.43
CA GLU A 302 -19.19 23.90 11.20
C GLU A 302 -19.60 23.15 12.48
N GLN A 303 -20.86 23.14 12.88
CA GLN A 303 -21.26 22.49 14.14
C GLN A 303 -21.50 20.98 13.99
N PHE A 304 -21.78 20.46 12.79
CA PHE A 304 -22.04 19.02 12.61
C PHE A 304 -20.88 18.14 13.12
N HIS A 305 -19.63 18.55 12.85
CA HIS A 305 -18.46 17.78 13.29
C HIS A 305 -18.20 17.86 14.80
N LYS A 306 -18.81 18.80 15.52
CA LYS A 306 -18.72 18.91 16.98
C LYS A 306 -19.59 17.89 17.71
N HIS A 307 -20.46 17.20 16.99
CA HIS A 307 -21.34 16.18 17.52
C HIS A 307 -20.88 14.77 17.13
N ALA A 308 -21.23 13.81 17.98
CA ALA A 308 -20.99 12.41 17.68
C ALA A 308 -21.85 11.99 16.47
N CYS A 309 -21.26 11.15 15.62
CA CYS A 309 -21.88 10.63 14.41
C CYS A 309 -21.34 9.24 14.07
N PHE A 310 -22.11 8.49 13.30
CA PHE A 310 -21.68 7.26 12.68
C PHE A 310 -20.98 7.56 11.35
N GLN A 311 -19.97 6.77 10.98
CA GLN A 311 -19.22 7.00 9.76
C GLN A 311 -18.80 5.71 9.04
N ILE A 312 -18.72 5.84 7.72
CA ILE A 312 -17.93 4.97 6.85
C ILE A 312 -16.72 5.78 6.40
N SER A 313 -15.52 5.31 6.74
CA SER A 313 -14.27 5.98 6.42
C SER A 313 -13.39 5.08 5.57
N PHE A 314 -13.07 5.54 4.37
CA PHE A 314 -12.07 4.95 3.51
C PHE A 314 -10.69 5.45 3.92
N VAL A 315 -9.78 4.53 4.25
CA VAL A 315 -8.41 4.81 4.72
C VAL A 315 -7.40 4.01 3.88
N SER A 316 -6.12 4.37 3.94
CA SER A 316 -5.09 3.80 3.05
C SER A 316 -4.88 2.30 3.14
N ASN A 317 -5.26 1.69 4.26
CA ASN A 317 -5.10 0.26 4.50
C ASN A 317 -6.43 -0.50 4.60
N GLY A 318 -7.58 0.15 4.35
CA GLY A 318 -8.86 -0.51 4.56
C GLY A 318 -10.06 0.42 4.68
N ILE A 319 -11.08 -0.05 5.40
CA ILE A 319 -12.29 0.72 5.71
C ILE A 319 -12.54 0.68 7.21
N ASP A 320 -12.72 1.85 7.81
CA ASP A 320 -13.15 2.01 9.20
C ASP A 320 -14.65 2.26 9.26
N LEU A 321 -15.35 1.46 10.05
CA LEU A 321 -16.79 1.56 10.28
C LEU A 321 -17.05 1.75 11.78
N GLY A 322 -17.84 2.76 12.15
CA GLY A 322 -18.17 2.95 13.56
C GLY A 322 -18.66 4.35 13.91
N MET A 323 -18.36 4.78 15.15
CA MET A 323 -18.83 6.02 15.75
C MET A 323 -17.67 6.99 15.96
N PHE A 324 -17.72 8.14 15.28
CA PHE A 324 -16.92 9.30 15.64
C PHE A 324 -17.58 10.01 16.82
N HIS A 325 -16.88 10.08 17.95
CA HIS A 325 -17.44 10.60 19.19
C HIS A 325 -17.25 12.11 19.35
N GLY A 326 -16.14 12.66 18.87
CA GLY A 326 -15.98 14.12 18.82
C GLY A 326 -14.59 14.61 18.42
N THR A 327 -14.52 15.88 18.01
CA THR A 327 -13.27 16.55 17.63
C THR A 327 -12.35 16.85 18.81
N ALA A 328 -11.11 17.19 18.47
CA ALA A 328 -10.05 17.61 19.39
C ALA A 328 -10.48 18.74 20.35
N HIS A 329 -11.15 19.76 19.81
CA HIS A 329 -11.62 20.91 20.58
C HIS A 329 -13.12 21.10 20.42
N ASP A 330 -13.77 21.54 21.48
CA ASP A 330 -15.19 21.92 21.53
C ASP A 330 -16.18 20.80 21.15
N GLY A 331 -15.81 19.53 21.31
CA GLY A 331 -16.73 18.40 21.09
C GLY A 331 -17.89 18.43 22.08
N ILE A 332 -19.11 18.67 21.59
CA ILE A 332 -20.31 18.89 22.43
C ILE A 332 -20.70 17.63 23.19
N ASP A 333 -20.72 16.48 22.52
CA ASP A 333 -21.09 15.20 23.14
C ASP A 333 -20.02 14.71 24.12
N ARG A 334 -18.73 14.93 23.82
CA ARG A 334 -17.64 14.73 24.78
C ARG A 334 -17.76 15.59 26.03
N TYR A 335 -18.15 16.85 25.87
CA TYR A 335 -18.39 17.72 27.01
C TYR A 335 -19.58 17.23 27.85
N HIS A 336 -20.67 16.81 27.19
CA HIS A 336 -21.82 16.21 27.87
C HIS A 336 -21.40 15.00 28.70
N VAL A 337 -20.59 14.09 28.14
CA VAL A 337 -20.10 12.90 28.87
C VAL A 337 -19.29 13.29 30.10
N ARG A 338 -18.38 14.26 29.99
CA ARG A 338 -17.56 14.72 31.13
C ARG A 338 -18.37 15.43 32.20
N GLU A 339 -19.31 16.29 31.82
CA GLU A 339 -20.17 17.03 32.76
C GLU A 339 -21.13 16.09 33.49
N LYS A 340 -21.65 15.08 32.79
CA LYS A 340 -22.67 14.16 33.28
C LYS A 340 -22.14 12.77 33.65
N TRP A 341 -20.83 12.63 33.81
CA TRP A 341 -20.16 11.33 33.98
C TRP A 341 -20.83 10.43 35.02
N ASN A 342 -21.13 10.97 36.20
CA ASN A 342 -21.77 10.21 37.28
C ASN A 342 -23.19 9.76 36.97
N GLU A 343 -23.91 10.45 36.09
CA GLU A 343 -25.28 10.13 35.68
C GLU A 343 -25.29 9.06 34.58
N ILE A 344 -24.29 9.02 33.69
CA ILE A 344 -24.32 8.19 32.48
C ILE A 344 -23.38 6.97 32.51
N LYS A 345 -22.39 6.93 33.42
CA LYS A 345 -21.39 5.84 33.44
C LYS A 345 -22.01 4.45 33.60
N ASP A 346 -23.12 4.35 34.34
CA ASP A 346 -23.81 3.08 34.55
C ASP A 346 -24.53 2.62 33.27
N ASP A 347 -25.10 3.55 32.49
CA ASP A 347 -25.66 3.26 31.17
C ASP A 347 -24.55 2.84 30.18
N ILE A 348 -23.40 3.52 30.20
CA ILE A 348 -22.24 3.13 29.38
C ILE A 348 -21.79 1.72 29.75
N SER A 349 -21.66 1.42 31.04
CA SER A 349 -21.29 0.09 31.55
C SER A 349 -22.31 -0.98 31.14
N GLY A 350 -23.61 -0.70 31.29
CA GLY A 350 -24.69 -1.61 30.94
C GLY A 350 -24.74 -1.95 29.45
N ASN A 351 -24.28 -1.03 28.58
CA ASN A 351 -24.20 -1.25 27.14
C ASN A 351 -22.87 -1.84 26.66
N TYR A 352 -21.86 -1.98 27.52
CA TYR A 352 -20.52 -2.43 27.10
C TYR A 352 -20.53 -3.85 26.51
N ASN A 353 -21.24 -4.78 27.15
CA ASN A 353 -21.21 -6.19 26.77
C ASN A 353 -21.79 -6.45 25.37
N SER A 354 -22.64 -5.57 24.83
CA SER A 354 -23.14 -5.73 23.46
C SER A 354 -22.08 -5.41 22.40
N LEU A 355 -21.03 -4.69 22.77
CA LEU A 355 -19.94 -4.30 21.89
C LEU A 355 -18.91 -5.41 21.69
N VAL A 356 -18.77 -6.30 22.67
CA VAL A 356 -17.80 -7.39 22.68
C VAL A 356 -18.04 -8.37 21.51
N GLY A 357 -16.96 -8.79 20.86
CA GLY A 357 -16.97 -9.67 19.69
C GLY A 357 -17.06 -8.94 18.35
N ASN A 358 -17.09 -7.61 18.35
CA ASN A 358 -17.20 -6.80 17.14
C ASN A 358 -15.89 -6.13 16.73
N LYS A 359 -14.75 -6.48 17.37
CA LYS A 359 -13.41 -5.94 17.04
C LYS A 359 -13.36 -4.40 17.09
N LEU A 360 -14.17 -3.81 17.97
CA LEU A 360 -14.22 -2.37 18.16
C LEU A 360 -13.01 -1.90 18.96
N ILE A 361 -12.39 -0.81 18.50
CA ILE A 361 -11.29 -0.14 19.19
C ILE A 361 -11.68 1.31 19.43
N TRP A 362 -11.59 1.73 20.69
CA TRP A 362 -11.74 3.13 21.06
C TRP A 362 -10.39 3.83 20.98
N HIS A 363 -10.35 4.98 20.32
CA HIS A 363 -9.16 5.79 20.14
C HIS A 363 -9.34 7.18 20.75
N PHE A 364 -8.27 7.66 21.38
CA PHE A 364 -8.01 9.08 21.54
C PHE A 364 -6.83 9.45 20.64
N TYR A 365 -7.11 10.24 19.61
CA TYR A 365 -6.25 10.44 18.44
C TYR A 365 -5.69 11.85 18.36
N ASP A 366 -4.38 11.96 18.16
CA ASP A 366 -3.71 13.23 17.86
C ASP A 366 -3.76 13.49 16.35
N ALA A 367 -4.77 14.25 15.93
CA ALA A 367 -4.96 14.63 14.53
C ALA A 367 -3.82 15.51 14.00
N LYS A 368 -3.06 16.22 14.83
CA LYS A 368 -1.93 17.00 14.33
C LYS A 368 -0.78 16.09 13.90
N ASN A 369 -0.45 15.11 14.74
CA ASN A 369 0.67 14.19 14.53
C ASN A 369 0.30 12.88 13.81
N ASP A 370 -0.97 12.69 13.46
CA ASP A 370 -1.46 11.50 12.75
C ASP A 370 -1.20 10.19 13.52
N THR A 371 -1.50 10.20 14.82
CA THR A 371 -1.20 9.06 15.70
C THR A 371 -2.29 8.81 16.74
N SER A 372 -2.56 7.54 16.99
CA SER A 372 -3.42 7.11 18.09
C SER A 372 -2.62 7.19 19.40
N LYS A 373 -2.88 8.21 20.21
CA LYS A 373 -2.17 8.42 21.48
C LYS A 373 -2.57 7.40 22.54
N TYR A 374 -3.86 7.11 22.63
CA TYR A 374 -4.40 6.08 23.52
C TYR A 374 -5.39 5.21 22.76
N ARG A 375 -5.37 3.91 23.03
CA ARG A 375 -6.27 2.92 22.41
C ARG A 375 -6.80 1.95 23.44
N PHE A 376 -8.04 1.52 23.28
CA PHE A 376 -8.67 0.49 24.09
C PHE A 376 -9.38 -0.51 23.17
N GLU A 377 -8.97 -1.78 23.24
CA GLU A 377 -9.60 -2.85 22.48
C GLU A 377 -10.76 -3.43 23.29
N ILE A 378 -11.99 -3.19 22.83
CA ILE A 378 -13.21 -3.56 23.57
C ILE A 378 -13.26 -5.06 23.87
N ASP A 379 -12.81 -5.89 22.92
CA ASP A 379 -12.83 -7.35 23.08
C ASP A 379 -11.84 -7.89 24.13
N LYS A 380 -10.89 -7.06 24.59
CA LYS A 380 -9.83 -7.46 25.54
C LYS A 380 -10.03 -6.93 26.95
N GLY A 381 -11.01 -6.05 27.16
CA GLY A 381 -11.22 -5.37 28.42
C GLY A 381 -12.59 -5.65 29.04
N THR A 382 -12.75 -5.16 30.25
CA THR A 382 -14.00 -5.16 31.02
C THR A 382 -14.69 -3.80 30.98
N PRO A 383 -15.99 -3.72 31.33
CA PRO A 383 -16.70 -2.44 31.42
C PRO A 383 -16.00 -1.41 32.34
N ASN A 384 -15.51 -1.85 33.50
CA ASN A 384 -14.84 -0.96 34.46
C ASN A 384 -13.51 -0.44 33.91
N GLU A 385 -12.71 -1.29 33.26
CA GLU A 385 -11.46 -0.86 32.62
C GLU A 385 -11.71 0.13 31.48
N PHE A 386 -12.82 -0.04 30.74
CA PHE A 386 -13.21 0.92 29.71
C PHE A 386 -13.62 2.27 30.30
N LEU A 387 -14.40 2.27 31.39
CA LEU A 387 -14.77 3.51 32.09
C LEU A 387 -13.53 4.23 32.65
N ASP A 388 -12.61 3.48 33.26
CA ASP A 388 -11.34 4.02 33.78
C ASP A 388 -10.47 4.57 32.64
N PHE A 389 -10.36 3.85 31.52
CA PHE A 389 -9.67 4.31 30.32
C PHE A 389 -10.28 5.62 29.80
N TYR A 390 -11.60 5.67 29.64
CA TYR A 390 -12.28 6.83 29.11
C TYR A 390 -12.06 8.06 30.01
N ASN A 391 -12.35 7.92 31.30
CA ASN A 391 -12.26 9.02 32.26
C ASN A 391 -10.81 9.53 32.43
N LYS A 392 -9.82 8.64 32.29
CA LYS A 392 -8.40 8.99 32.42
C LYS A 392 -7.84 9.70 31.18
N TYR A 393 -8.27 9.30 29.97
CA TYR A 393 -7.61 9.69 28.73
C TYR A 393 -8.42 10.65 27.83
N ASP A 394 -9.68 10.95 28.17
CA ASP A 394 -10.51 11.94 27.47
C ASP A 394 -10.06 13.40 27.74
N GLU A 395 -8.98 13.82 27.09
CA GLU A 395 -8.41 15.17 27.21
C GLU A 395 -8.71 16.08 26.00
N ASP A 396 -8.68 17.40 26.22
CA ASP A 396 -8.81 18.38 25.13
C ASP A 396 -7.57 18.32 24.21
N GLY A 397 -7.76 18.51 22.90
CA GLY A 397 -6.70 18.39 21.89
C GLY A 397 -6.61 17.03 21.20
N LEU A 398 -7.36 16.01 21.64
CA LEU A 398 -7.44 14.70 20.97
C LEU A 398 -8.82 14.45 20.38
N GLU A 399 -8.90 13.92 19.16
CA GLU A 399 -10.17 13.39 18.64
C GLU A 399 -10.54 12.09 19.35
N SER A 400 -11.82 11.75 19.36
CA SER A 400 -12.31 10.51 19.97
C SER A 400 -13.23 9.75 19.04
N PHE A 401 -13.00 8.45 18.89
CA PHE A 401 -13.82 7.59 18.04
C PHE A 401 -13.70 6.12 18.41
N CYS A 402 -14.74 5.34 18.09
CA CYS A 402 -14.82 3.90 18.26
C CYS A 402 -15.09 3.25 16.91
N MET A 403 -14.13 2.49 16.38
CA MET A 403 -14.18 1.94 15.02
C MET A 403 -13.85 0.46 15.00
N CYS A 404 -14.43 -0.26 14.03
CA CYS A 404 -13.94 -1.55 13.57
C CYS A 404 -13.22 -1.33 12.24
N HIS A 405 -11.96 -1.76 12.18
CA HIS A 405 -11.16 -1.71 10.96
C HIS A 405 -11.34 -3.00 10.15
N PHE A 406 -11.51 -2.85 8.84
CA PHE A 406 -11.48 -3.94 7.87
C PHE A 406 -10.30 -3.72 6.95
N GLU A 407 -9.36 -4.65 6.94
CA GLU A 407 -8.20 -4.63 6.03
C GLU A 407 -8.67 -4.66 4.58
N LEU A 408 -7.85 -4.11 3.69
CA LEU A 408 -8.16 -3.90 2.28
C LEU A 408 -8.57 -5.17 1.49
N ASP A 409 -8.18 -6.37 1.92
CA ASP A 409 -8.51 -7.67 1.30
C ASP A 409 -9.61 -8.44 2.06
N ASP A 410 -10.26 -7.82 3.05
CA ASP A 410 -11.32 -8.46 3.80
C ASP A 410 -12.58 -8.65 2.94
N GLU A 411 -12.98 -9.89 2.71
CA GLU A 411 -14.15 -10.25 1.89
C GLU A 411 -15.46 -9.58 2.36
N ARG A 412 -15.54 -9.15 3.63
CA ARG A 412 -16.70 -8.44 4.17
C ARG A 412 -16.83 -7.02 3.60
N ILE A 413 -15.76 -6.42 3.09
CA ILE A 413 -15.79 -5.11 2.40
C ILE A 413 -15.62 -5.20 0.88
N LYS A 414 -15.65 -6.41 0.32
CA LYS A 414 -15.44 -6.64 -1.11
C LYS A 414 -16.45 -5.93 -2.00
N THR A 415 -17.72 -5.91 -1.65
CA THR A 415 -18.76 -5.35 -2.51
C THR A 415 -19.45 -4.17 -1.84
N ARG A 416 -20.09 -3.32 -2.65
CA ARG A 416 -20.97 -2.26 -2.14
C ARG A 416 -21.98 -2.81 -1.12
N GLY A 417 -22.63 -3.94 -1.44
CA GLY A 417 -23.63 -4.56 -0.57
C GLY A 417 -23.04 -5.10 0.74
N SER A 418 -21.84 -5.68 0.72
CA SER A 418 -21.21 -6.22 1.92
C SER A 418 -20.72 -5.10 2.86
N ILE A 419 -20.19 -3.99 2.31
CA ILE A 419 -19.86 -2.78 3.09
C ILE A 419 -21.10 -2.24 3.81
N LEU A 420 -22.22 -2.09 3.09
CA LEU A 420 -23.47 -1.59 3.68
C LEU A 420 -23.97 -2.50 4.80
N LYS A 421 -23.88 -3.82 4.61
CA LYS A 421 -24.28 -4.82 5.61
C LYS A 421 -23.45 -4.70 6.89
N GLU A 422 -22.13 -4.64 6.78
CA GLU A 422 -21.25 -4.51 7.96
C GLU A 422 -21.42 -3.16 8.66
N ALA A 423 -21.58 -2.07 7.91
CA ALA A 423 -21.82 -0.75 8.48
C ALA A 423 -23.11 -0.74 9.32
N MET A 424 -24.20 -1.27 8.78
CA MET A 424 -25.49 -1.31 9.49
C MET A 424 -25.46 -2.23 10.71
N LYS A 425 -24.76 -3.37 10.64
CA LYS A 425 -24.53 -4.26 11.78
C LYS A 425 -23.82 -3.51 12.91
N LEU A 426 -22.72 -2.82 12.60
CA LEU A 426 -21.94 -2.08 13.60
C LEU A 426 -22.70 -0.89 14.16
N TYR A 427 -23.47 -0.18 13.33
CA TYR A 427 -24.29 0.94 13.80
C TYR A 427 -25.37 0.47 14.77
N GLU A 428 -25.99 -0.69 14.52
CA GLU A 428 -26.98 -1.29 15.41
C GLU A 428 -26.36 -1.67 16.77
N VAL A 429 -25.17 -2.28 16.76
CA VAL A 429 -24.41 -2.63 17.97
C VAL A 429 -24.03 -1.40 18.80
N LEU A 430 -23.56 -0.33 18.13
CA LEU A 430 -23.09 0.89 18.78
C LEU A 430 -24.22 1.85 19.17
N MET A 431 -25.43 1.70 18.63
CA MET A 431 -26.55 2.63 18.86
C MET A 431 -26.90 2.84 20.34
N PRO A 432 -26.96 1.81 21.21
CA PRO A 432 -27.25 1.99 22.63
C PRO A 432 -26.19 2.85 23.31
N LEU A 433 -24.91 2.60 23.00
CA LEU A 433 -23.79 3.39 23.52
C LEU A 433 -23.83 4.84 23.01
N TYR A 434 -24.09 5.04 21.72
CA TYR A 434 -24.30 6.37 21.13
C TYR A 434 -25.38 7.15 21.88
N LYS A 435 -26.51 6.52 22.20
CA LYS A 435 -27.60 7.17 22.96
C LYS A 435 -27.18 7.53 24.38
N ALA A 436 -26.42 6.67 25.06
CA ALA A 436 -25.91 6.93 26.41
C ALA A 436 -24.89 8.07 26.45
N MET A 437 -24.13 8.27 25.38
CA MET A 437 -23.01 9.22 25.32
C MET A 437 -23.34 10.54 24.62
N THR A 438 -24.56 10.72 24.10
CA THR A 438 -24.90 11.92 23.30
C THR A 438 -26.00 12.76 23.91
N PHE A 439 -25.81 14.08 23.81
CA PHE A 439 -26.82 15.05 24.16
C PHE A 439 -27.86 15.17 23.03
N ARG A 440 -29.14 14.85 23.28
CA ARG A 440 -30.20 14.94 22.26
C ARG A 440 -31.28 15.91 22.71
N ILE A 441 -31.72 16.79 21.80
CA ILE A 441 -32.91 17.62 22.02
C ILE A 441 -34.14 16.79 21.64
N PRO A 442 -35.23 16.75 22.44
CA PRO A 442 -36.46 16.05 22.06
C PRO A 442 -37.02 16.56 20.73
N SER A 443 -37.54 15.67 19.87
CA SER A 443 -38.07 16.06 18.56
C SER A 443 -39.21 17.08 18.63
N SER A 444 -39.94 17.15 19.75
CA SER A 444 -40.97 18.16 20.00
C SER A 444 -40.44 19.58 20.21
N MET A 445 -39.12 19.73 20.41
CA MET A 445 -38.44 21.01 20.66
C MET A 445 -37.51 21.43 19.51
N ARG A 446 -37.51 20.70 18.38
CA ARG A 446 -36.60 20.93 17.24
C ARG A 446 -37.25 21.70 16.09
#